data_AF-A0A0E9V619-F1
#
_entry.id   AF-A0A0E9V619-F1
#
_cell.length_a   1.000
_cell.length_b   1.000
_cell.length_c   1.000
_cell.angle_alpha   90.00
_cell.angle_beta   90.00
_cell.angle_gamma   90.00
#
_symmetry.space_group_name_H-M   'P 1'
#
loop_
_entity.id
_entity.type
_entity.pdbx_description
1 polymer ?
#
loop_
_entity_poly.entity_id
_entity_poly.type
_entity_poly.pdbx_seq_one_letter_code
_entity_poly.pdbx_strand_id
1 'polypeptide(L)' 'MRHGHYICESCDCNTHWPSFDNERVQQLDQKSVLRQRLNSAYTLFYEYR' A
#
# COMPACT_ATOMS: atom_id res chain seq x y z
N MET A 1 7.67 24.71 2.49
CA MET A 1 7.89 23.40 1.83
C MET A 1 6.81 22.44 2.32
N ARG A 2 6.06 21.78 1.41
CA ARG A 2 5.09 20.75 1.81
C ARG A 2 5.86 19.46 2.06
N HIS A 3 5.87 18.98 3.29
CA HIS A 3 6.50 17.72 3.68
C HIS A 3 5.41 16.64 3.74
N GLY A 4 5.65 15.49 3.12
CA GLY A 4 4.77 14.34 3.15
C GLY A 4 5.61 13.07 3.19
N HIS A 5 5.16 12.07 3.96
CA HIS A 5 5.77 10.75 4.02
C HIS A 5 5.01 9.82 3.09
N TYR A 6 5.71 9.20 2.14
CA TYR A 6 5.11 8.31 1.16
C TYR A 6 5.49 6.87 1.46
N ILE A 7 4.51 5.99 1.31
CA ILE A 7 4.64 4.55 1.48
C ILE A 7 4.00 3.86 0.28
N CYS A 8 4.50 2.69 -0.07
CA CYS A 8 3.98 1.89 -1.18
C CYS A 8 3.44 0.58 -0.65
N GLU A 9 2.30 0.14 -1.19
CA GLU A 9 1.70 -1.14 -0.86
C GLU A 9 1.48 -1.88 -2.19
N SER A 10 1.80 -3.18 -2.21
CA SER A 10 1.57 -4.03 -3.37
C SER A 10 0.74 -5.25 -2.97
N CYS A 11 0.13 -5.92 -3.94
CA CYS A 11 -0.61 -7.16 -3.74
C CYS A 11 0.17 -8.30 -4.41
N ASP A 12 0.45 -9.37 -3.68
CA ASP A 12 1.08 -10.57 -4.24
C ASP A 12 0.04 -11.55 -4.82
N CYS A 13 0.52 -12.58 -5.53
CA CYS A 13 -0.32 -13.63 -6.10
C CYS A 13 -1.06 -14.48 -5.05
N ASN A 14 -0.68 -14.40 -3.78
CA ASN A 14 -1.22 -15.13 -2.65
C ASN A 14 -2.14 -14.26 -1.77
N THR A 15 -2.60 -13.11 -2.28
CA THR A 15 -3.50 -12.15 -1.59
C THR A 15 -2.90 -11.46 -0.36
N HIS A 16 -1.58 -11.50 -0.19
CA HIS A 16 -0.89 -10.70 0.83
C HIS A 16 -0.62 -9.30 0.33
N TRP A 17 -0.53 -8.37 1.28
CA TRP A 17 -0.26 -6.97 0.99
C TRP A 17 1.00 -6.47 1.71
N PRO A 18 2.19 -6.68 1.14
CA PRO A 18 3.40 -6.06 1.69
C PRO A 18 3.34 -4.54 1.57
N SER A 19 3.61 -3.88 2.68
CA SER A 19 3.75 -2.44 2.85
C SER A 19 5.23 -2.09 2.99
N PHE A 20 5.67 -1.15 2.16
CA PHE A 20 7.05 -0.69 2.04
C PHE A 20 7.13 0.75 2.56
N ASP A 21 7.80 0.90 3.70
CA ASP A 21 8.14 2.19 4.31
C ASP A 21 9.67 2.28 4.42
N ASN A 22 10.30 2.79 3.36
CA ASN A 22 11.75 2.87 3.23
C ASN A 22 12.41 1.50 3.47
N GLU A 23 13.16 1.36 4.56
CA GLU A 23 13.86 0.13 4.94
C GLU A 23 12.98 -0.87 5.71
N ARG A 24 11.75 -0.47 6.06
CA ARG A 24 10.81 -1.31 6.82
C ARG A 24 9.82 -1.96 5.87
N VAL A 25 9.70 -3.28 5.99
CA VAL A 25 8.70 -4.07 5.26
C VAL A 25 7.79 -4.74 6.28
N GLN A 26 6.49 -4.53 6.13
CA GLN A 26 5.47 -5.17 6.95
C GLN A 26 4.43 -5.84 6.06
N GLN A 27 4.00 -7.04 6.43
CA GLN A 27 2.89 -7.71 5.78
C GLN A 27 1.56 -7.25 6.39
N LEU A 28 0.67 -6.72 5.56
CA LEU A 28 -0.69 -6.34 5.93
C LEU A 28 -1.71 -7.28 5.30
N ASP A 29 -2.89 -7.34 5.91
CA ASP A 29 -4.07 -7.95 5.30
C ASP A 29 -4.81 -6.93 4.42
N GLN A 30 -5.52 -7.43 3.41
CA GLN A 30 -6.26 -6.60 2.46
C GLN A 30 -7.28 -5.66 3.14
N LYS A 31 -7.93 -6.11 4.22
CA LYS A 31 -8.95 -5.28 4.89
C LYS A 31 -8.31 -4.09 5.58
N SER A 32 -7.14 -4.27 6.18
CA SER A 32 -6.35 -3.18 6.76
C SER A 32 -5.91 -2.17 5.71
N VAL A 33 -5.39 -2.63 4.57
CA VAL A 33 -5.00 -1.76 3.45
C VAL A 33 -6.18 -0.92 2.97
N LEU A 34 -7.32 -1.56 2.69
CA LEU A 34 -8.51 -0.86 2.23
C LEU A 34 -8.99 0.16 3.26
N ARG A 35 -9.01 -0.17 4.55
CA ARG A 35 -9.43 0.79 5.59
C ARG A 35 -8.49 1.98 5.73
N GLN A 36 -7.19 1.77 5.61
CA GLN A 36 -6.18 2.82 5.83
C GLN A 36 -5.99 3.72 4.60
N ARG A 37 -6.10 3.16 3.39
CA ARG A 37 -5.73 3.85 2.14
C ARG A 37 -6.88 4.36 1.29
N LEU A 38 -8.13 3.94 1.54
CA LEU A 38 -9.28 4.36 0.73
C LEU A 38 -9.37 5.88 0.52
N ASN A 39 -9.03 6.66 1.56
CA ASN A 39 -9.12 8.12 1.55
C ASN A 39 -7.76 8.83 1.55
N SER A 40 -6.65 8.09 1.46
CA SER A 40 -5.29 8.65 1.55
C SER A 40 -4.35 8.18 0.43
N ALA A 41 -4.79 7.25 -0.42
CA ALA A 41 -4.03 6.82 -1.58
C ALA A 41 -3.82 7.97 -2.57
N TYR A 42 -2.55 8.30 -2.83
CA TYR A 42 -2.18 9.34 -3.79
C TYR A 42 -2.21 8.83 -5.24
N THR A 43 -1.89 7.55 -5.46
CA THR A 43 -1.89 6.91 -6.78
C THR A 43 -2.20 5.42 -6.61
N LEU A 44 -2.97 4.86 -7.56
CA LEU A 44 -3.35 3.46 -7.61
C LEU A 44 -2.93 2.87 -8.95
N PHE A 45 -2.29 1.70 -8.91
CA PHE A 45 -1.90 0.95 -10.10
C PHE A 45 -2.73 -0.33 -10.17
N TYR A 46 -3.36 -0.55 -11.32
CA TYR A 46 -4.15 -1.73 -11.61
C TYR A 46 -3.55 -2.44 -12.81
N GLU A 47 -3.33 -3.74 -12.69
CA GLU A 47 -2.99 -4.60 -13.81
C GLU A 47 -4.26 -5.24 -14.38
N TYR A 48 -4.35 -5.31 -15.70
CA TYR A 48 -5.43 -6.00 -16.38
C TYR A 48 -5.23 -7.52 -16.23
N ARG A 49 -6.30 -8.23 -15.86
CA ARG A 49 -6.34 -9.70 -15.80
C ARG A 49 -7.12 -10.26 -16.98
#